data_AF-A0A436DP64-F1
#
_entry.id   AF-A0A436DP64-F1
#
_cell.length_a   1.000
_cell.length_b   1.000
_cell.length_c   1.000
_cell.angle_alpha   90.00
_cell.angle_beta   90.00
_cell.angle_gamma   90.00
#
_symmetry.space_group_name_H-M   'P 1'
#
loop_
_entity.id
_entity.type
_entity.pdbx_description
1 polymer ?
#
loop_
_entity_poly.entity_id
_entity_poly.type
_entity_poly.pdbx_seq_one_letter_code
_entity_poly.pdbx_strand_id
1 'polypeptide(L)'
;AKSQGISKTTFDAAFDGIKPNLKLPDLVKPGEKATTPRKQHQAEFGSPGAYFAEKTVRAVTAGGRAREATNARTLASIEKRYGVPGEVLLAIWGRETGFGAAKVPYDAFEVLGTKAFMSTRKDFFRTELLAALEIV
;
A
#
# COMPACT_ATOMS: atom_id res chain seq x y z
N ALA A 1 -9.90 14.77 -10.86
CA ALA A 1 -9.79 15.76 -9.76
C ALA A 1 -11.00 16.68 -9.74
N LYS A 2 -11.02 17.83 -10.45
CA LYS A 2 -12.17 18.76 -10.41
C LYS A 2 -13.51 18.11 -10.75
N SER A 3 -13.55 17.22 -11.75
CA SER A 3 -14.77 16.49 -12.14
C SER A 3 -15.29 15.50 -11.08
N GLN A 4 -14.47 15.14 -10.10
CA GLN A 4 -14.83 14.30 -8.94
C GLN A 4 -15.11 15.16 -7.68
N GLY A 5 -15.22 16.48 -7.82
CA GLY A 5 -15.48 17.38 -6.70
C GLY A 5 -14.27 17.71 -5.84
N ILE A 6 -13.08 17.21 -6.15
CA ILE A 6 -11.85 17.56 -5.42
C ILE A 6 -11.57 19.06 -5.58
N SER A 7 -11.50 19.75 -4.46
CA SER A 7 -11.28 21.20 -4.41
C SER A 7 -9.86 21.55 -4.87
N LYS A 8 -9.67 22.76 -5.40
CA LYS A 8 -8.32 23.24 -5.77
C LYS A 8 -7.42 23.29 -4.54
N THR A 9 -7.93 23.70 -3.39
CA THR A 9 -7.18 23.77 -2.13
C THR A 9 -6.68 22.39 -1.69
N THR A 10 -7.54 21.36 -1.72
CA THR A 10 -7.17 19.97 -1.42
C THR A 10 -6.07 19.50 -2.37
N PHE A 11 -6.25 19.74 -3.67
CA PHE A 11 -5.27 19.34 -4.68
C PHE A 11 -3.93 20.05 -4.48
N ASP A 12 -3.94 21.37 -4.29
CA ASP A 12 -2.72 22.17 -4.09
C ASP A 12 -1.98 21.71 -2.83
N ALA A 13 -2.69 21.49 -1.72
CA ALA A 13 -2.11 21.02 -0.47
C ALA A 13 -1.51 19.61 -0.58
N ALA A 14 -2.19 18.69 -1.27
CA ALA A 14 -1.69 17.33 -1.49
C ALA A 14 -0.42 17.27 -2.37
N PHE A 15 -0.23 18.27 -3.25
CA PHE A 15 0.92 18.35 -4.15
C PHE A 15 1.96 19.39 -3.74
N ASP A 16 1.80 20.05 -2.59
CA ASP A 16 2.76 21.04 -2.13
C ASP A 16 4.12 20.38 -1.84
N GLY A 17 5.18 20.92 -2.43
CA GLY A 17 6.54 20.37 -2.32
C GLY A 17 6.79 19.00 -3.00
N ILE A 18 5.77 18.35 -3.56
CA ILE A 18 5.90 17.03 -4.19
C ILE A 18 6.66 17.12 -5.52
N LYS A 19 7.63 16.22 -5.72
CA LYS A 19 8.41 16.11 -6.95
C LYS A 19 8.39 14.66 -7.46
N PRO A 20 8.53 14.42 -8.78
CA PRO A 20 8.60 13.05 -9.29
C PRO A 20 9.76 12.25 -8.69
N ASN A 21 9.46 11.07 -8.15
CA ASN A 21 10.43 10.17 -7.56
C ASN A 21 10.95 9.17 -8.60
N LEU A 22 12.05 9.53 -9.26
CA LEU A 22 12.65 8.74 -10.34
C LEU A 22 13.33 7.43 -9.88
N LYS A 23 13.36 7.15 -8.56
CA LYS A 23 13.92 5.91 -8.00
C LYS A 23 12.89 4.79 -7.91
N LEU A 24 11.61 5.08 -8.18
CA LEU A 24 10.57 4.07 -8.18
C LEU A 24 10.79 3.06 -9.33
N PRO A 25 10.42 1.78 -9.15
CA PRO A 25 10.51 0.80 -10.23
C PRO A 25 9.50 1.09 -11.35
N ASP A 26 9.61 0.40 -12.47
CA ASP A 26 8.60 0.38 -13.55
C ASP A 26 8.17 1.76 -14.10
N LEU A 27 9.10 2.71 -14.14
CA LEU A 27 8.88 4.02 -14.76
C LEU A 27 9.29 3.98 -16.25
N VAL A 28 8.48 4.63 -17.07
CA VAL A 28 8.63 4.89 -18.49
C VAL A 28 8.73 6.41 -18.65
N LYS A 29 9.94 6.92 -18.92
CA LYS A 29 10.13 8.37 -19.02
C LYS A 29 9.47 8.92 -20.29
N PRO A 30 9.10 10.21 -20.31
CA PRO A 30 8.62 10.85 -21.54
C PRO A 30 9.62 10.65 -22.68
N GLY A 31 9.15 10.13 -23.82
CA GLY A 31 9.98 9.81 -24.99
C GLY A 31 10.59 8.41 -24.99
N GLU A 32 10.51 7.66 -23.89
CA GLU A 32 10.90 6.25 -23.85
C GLU A 32 9.70 5.37 -24.25
N LYS A 33 9.96 4.29 -24.99
CA LYS A 33 8.95 3.25 -25.24
C LYS A 33 8.86 2.37 -24.00
N ALA A 34 7.65 2.07 -23.56
CA ALA A 34 7.43 1.10 -22.50
C ALA A 34 8.08 -0.23 -22.89
N THR A 35 9.07 -0.66 -22.11
CA THR A 35 9.63 -1.99 -22.24
C THR A 35 8.78 -2.91 -21.39
N THR A 36 7.91 -3.71 -22.01
CA THR A 36 7.29 -4.83 -21.30
C THR A 36 8.42 -5.77 -20.87
N PRO A 37 8.64 -6.04 -19.57
CA PRO A 37 9.64 -7.00 -19.17
C PRO A 37 9.31 -8.34 -19.85
N ARG A 38 10.19 -8.83 -20.73
CA ARG A 38 10.01 -10.14 -21.42
C ARG A 38 9.84 -11.31 -20.44
N LYS A 39 10.29 -11.14 -19.20
CA LYS A 39 9.99 -12.03 -18.08
C LYS A 39 8.98 -11.34 -17.17
N GLN A 40 7.73 -11.81 -17.22
CA GLN A 40 6.71 -11.47 -16.25
C GLN A 40 7.11 -12.08 -14.89
N HIS A 41 7.79 -11.30 -14.05
CA HIS A 41 8.03 -11.67 -12.64
C HIS A 41 6.81 -11.21 -11.84
N GLN A 42 5.70 -11.92 -11.96
CA GLN A 42 4.69 -11.80 -10.92
C GLN A 42 5.28 -12.46 -9.68
N ALA A 43 5.44 -11.69 -8.61
CA ALA A 43 5.88 -12.22 -7.33
C ALA A 43 4.99 -13.40 -6.88
N GLU A 44 3.73 -13.41 -7.34
CA GLU A 44 2.73 -14.47 -7.12
C GLU A 44 3.11 -15.82 -7.77
N PHE A 45 3.94 -15.84 -8.82
CA PHE A 45 4.41 -17.07 -9.49
C PHE A 45 5.85 -17.48 -9.09
N GLY A 46 6.46 -16.77 -8.13
CA GLY A 46 7.71 -17.19 -7.49
C GLY A 46 7.47 -18.22 -6.37
N SER A 47 8.55 -18.77 -5.80
CA SER A 47 8.41 -19.64 -4.62
C SER A 47 7.78 -18.84 -3.46
N PRO A 48 6.71 -19.36 -2.83
CA PRO A 48 6.12 -18.70 -1.68
C PRO A 48 6.98 -18.84 -0.42
N GLY A 49 8.14 -19.51 -0.49
CA GLY A 49 8.99 -19.80 0.67
C GLY A 49 9.38 -18.56 1.48
N ALA A 50 9.57 -17.41 0.84
CA ALA A 50 9.82 -16.16 1.54
C ALA A 50 8.62 -15.68 2.38
N TYR A 51 7.39 -15.99 1.93
CA TYR A 51 6.17 -15.70 2.69
C TYR A 51 6.06 -16.54 3.95
N PHE A 52 6.46 -17.81 3.86
CA PHE A 52 6.40 -18.78 4.96
C PHE A 52 7.73 -18.94 5.71
N ALA A 53 8.69 -18.03 5.51
CA ALA A 53 9.95 -18.06 6.21
C ALA A 53 9.71 -18.08 7.73
N GLU A 54 10.27 -19.07 8.41
CA GLU A 54 9.99 -19.37 9.82
C GLU A 54 10.16 -18.14 10.71
N LYS A 55 11.24 -17.37 10.51
CA LYS A 55 11.49 -16.12 11.23
C LYS A 55 10.32 -15.13 11.11
N THR A 56 9.77 -14.98 9.91
CA THR A 56 8.65 -14.07 9.64
C THR A 56 7.37 -14.56 10.30
N VAL A 57 7.03 -15.83 10.13
CA VAL A 57 5.83 -16.43 10.73
C VAL A 57 5.88 -16.39 12.26
N ARG A 58 7.04 -16.69 12.85
CA ARG A 58 7.26 -16.61 14.31
C ARG A 58 7.10 -15.19 14.83
N ALA A 59 7.69 -14.20 14.15
CA ALA A 59 7.60 -12.80 14.55
C ALA A 59 6.14 -12.28 14.50
N VAL A 60 5.40 -12.58 13.43
CA VAL A 60 3.98 -12.20 13.30
C VAL A 60 3.13 -12.89 14.37
N THR A 61 3.30 -14.20 14.56
CA THR A 61 2.55 -14.97 15.57
C THR A 61 2.79 -14.45 16.98
N ALA A 62 4.06 -14.24 17.35
CA ALA A 62 4.43 -13.73 18.67
C ALA A 62 3.89 -12.31 18.90
N GLY A 63 4.04 -11.43 17.89
CA GLY A 63 3.55 -10.06 17.97
C GLY A 63 2.02 -9.95 18.03
N GLY A 64 1.31 -10.86 17.34
CA GLY A 64 -0.14 -10.98 17.38
C GLY A 64 -0.65 -11.40 18.75
N ARG A 65 -0.10 -12.48 19.32
CA ARG A 65 -0.45 -12.95 20.67
C ARG A 65 -0.23 -11.89 21.74
N ALA A 66 0.87 -11.13 21.65
CA ALA A 66 1.15 -10.04 22.57
C ALA A 66 0.12 -8.88 22.50
N ARG A 67 -0.61 -8.76 21.39
CA ARG A 67 -1.60 -7.70 21.15
C ARG A 67 -3.04 -8.16 21.29
N GLU A 68 -3.28 -9.46 21.27
CA GLU A 68 -4.61 -10.05 21.35
C GLU A 68 -5.37 -9.58 22.60
N ALA A 69 -4.78 -9.77 23.79
CA ALA A 69 -5.39 -9.36 25.05
C ALA A 69 -5.67 -7.84 25.12
N THR A 70 -4.68 -7.02 24.73
CA THR A 70 -4.80 -5.55 24.76
C THR A 70 -5.86 -5.03 23.79
N ASN A 71 -6.11 -5.74 22.68
CA ASN A 71 -7.09 -5.36 21.67
C ASN A 71 -8.39 -6.18 21.75
N ALA A 72 -8.57 -7.04 22.75
CA ALA A 72 -9.65 -8.03 22.79
C ALA A 72 -11.04 -7.42 22.58
N ARG A 73 -11.33 -6.28 23.22
CA ARG A 73 -12.61 -5.58 23.06
C ARG A 73 -12.82 -5.07 21.63
N THR A 74 -11.78 -4.51 21.03
CA THR A 74 -11.82 -4.00 19.65
C THR A 74 -11.97 -5.14 18.66
N LEU A 75 -11.20 -6.21 18.83
CA LEU A 75 -11.27 -7.41 18.00
C LEU A 75 -12.66 -8.05 18.06
N ALA A 76 -13.23 -8.24 19.26
CA ALA A 76 -14.58 -8.77 19.42
C ALA A 76 -15.66 -7.88 18.79
N SER A 77 -15.49 -6.55 18.85
CA SER A 77 -16.41 -5.61 18.20
C SER A 77 -16.35 -5.70 16.67
N ILE A 78 -15.14 -5.79 16.11
CA ILE A 78 -14.92 -5.98 14.67
C ILE A 78 -15.49 -7.32 14.22
N GLU A 79 -15.18 -8.40 14.93
CA GLU A 79 -15.70 -9.74 14.61
C GLU A 79 -17.22 -9.77 14.65
N LYS A 80 -17.84 -9.18 15.67
CA LYS A 80 -19.30 -9.07 15.75
C LYS A 80 -19.90 -8.29 14.57
N ARG A 81 -19.23 -7.25 14.09
CA ARG A 81 -19.73 -6.37 13.03
C ARG A 81 -19.51 -6.95 11.63
N TYR A 82 -18.36 -7.57 11.40
CA TYR A 82 -17.89 -7.96 10.06
C TYR A 82 -17.78 -9.48 9.86
N GLY A 83 -17.92 -10.28 10.92
CA GLY A 83 -17.79 -11.74 10.86
C GLY A 83 -16.37 -12.25 10.63
N VAL A 84 -15.36 -11.38 10.80
CA VAL A 84 -13.95 -11.74 10.60
C VAL A 84 -13.30 -11.96 11.97
N PRO A 85 -12.76 -13.17 12.24
CA PRO A 85 -12.09 -13.46 13.50
C PRO A 85 -10.91 -12.52 13.78
N GLY A 86 -10.74 -12.16 15.05
CA GLY A 86 -9.70 -11.20 15.48
C GLY A 86 -8.27 -11.63 15.12
N GLU A 87 -7.99 -12.92 15.14
CA GLU A 87 -6.69 -13.49 14.75
C GLU A 87 -6.33 -13.26 13.29
N VAL A 88 -7.33 -13.22 12.38
CA VAL A 88 -7.12 -12.91 10.96
C VAL A 88 -6.69 -11.45 10.81
N LEU A 89 -7.32 -10.54 11.55
CA LEU A 89 -6.93 -9.13 11.56
C LEU A 89 -5.51 -8.94 12.08
N LEU A 90 -5.16 -9.60 13.18
CA LEU A 90 -3.80 -9.53 13.74
C LEU A 90 -2.76 -10.09 12.77
N ALA A 91 -3.08 -11.18 12.06
CA ALA A 91 -2.20 -11.75 11.05
C ALA A 91 -1.94 -10.76 9.90
N ILE A 92 -2.99 -10.11 9.36
CA ILE A 92 -2.86 -9.10 8.31
C ILE A 92 -2.06 -7.90 8.81
N TRP A 93 -2.41 -7.33 9.97
CA TRP A 93 -1.72 -6.15 10.51
C TRP A 93 -0.24 -6.41 10.77
N GLY A 94 0.09 -7.57 11.33
CA GLY A 94 1.47 -8.01 11.54
C GLY A 94 2.22 -8.22 10.23
N ARG A 95 1.55 -8.78 9.21
CA ARG A 95 2.17 -9.05 7.91
C ARG A 95 2.44 -7.78 7.11
N GLU A 96 1.50 -6.84 7.10
CA GLU A 96 1.59 -5.63 6.27
C GLU A 96 2.54 -4.59 6.84
N THR A 97 2.51 -4.37 8.16
CA THR A 97 3.27 -3.25 8.77
C THR A 97 4.05 -3.65 10.01
N GLY A 98 4.11 -4.93 10.37
CA GLY A 98 4.71 -5.35 11.63
C GLY A 98 4.03 -4.69 12.83
N PHE A 99 2.70 -4.56 12.78
CA PHE A 99 1.91 -3.84 13.78
C PHE A 99 2.27 -2.34 13.91
N GLY A 100 2.57 -1.69 12.78
CA GLY A 100 2.95 -0.27 12.71
C GLY A 100 4.44 0.03 12.90
N ALA A 101 5.29 -1.00 13.08
CA ALA A 101 6.74 -0.81 13.22
C ALA A 101 7.47 -0.58 11.88
N ALA A 102 6.85 -0.95 10.76
CA ALA A 102 7.43 -0.76 9.43
C ALA A 102 7.62 0.73 9.13
N LYS A 103 8.80 1.10 8.67
CA LYS A 103 9.05 2.45 8.15
C LYS A 103 8.33 2.58 6.82
N VAL A 104 7.51 3.61 6.67
CA VAL A 104 6.87 4.00 5.41
C VAL A 104 7.53 5.31 4.96
N PRO A 105 8.68 5.24 4.25
CA PRO A 105 9.50 6.43 4.00
C PRO A 105 9.00 7.28 2.83
N TYR A 106 8.00 6.80 2.09
CA TYR A 106 7.51 7.46 0.88
C TYR A 106 6.17 8.13 1.14
N ASP A 107 6.04 9.34 0.63
CA ASP A 107 4.78 10.06 0.60
C ASP A 107 3.82 9.43 -0.44
N ALA A 108 2.54 9.31 -0.09
CA ALA A 108 1.56 8.66 -0.95
C ALA A 108 1.32 9.44 -2.26
N PHE A 109 1.25 10.77 -2.19
CA PHE A 109 1.06 11.62 -3.38
C PHE A 109 2.32 11.69 -4.25
N GLU A 110 3.52 11.63 -3.64
CA GLU A 110 4.78 11.47 -4.39
C GLU A 110 4.76 10.16 -5.22
N VAL A 111 4.44 9.03 -4.58
CA VAL A 111 4.43 7.73 -5.25
C VAL A 111 3.33 7.64 -6.30
N LEU A 112 2.08 7.94 -5.91
CA LEU A 112 0.93 7.84 -6.79
C LEU A 112 1.01 8.85 -7.93
N GLY A 113 1.43 10.10 -7.66
CA GLY A 113 1.64 11.13 -8.67
C GLY A 113 2.72 10.73 -9.69
N THR A 114 3.86 10.25 -9.21
CA THR A 114 4.94 9.78 -10.09
C THR A 114 4.48 8.60 -10.95
N LYS A 115 3.81 7.61 -10.35
CA LYS A 115 3.34 6.41 -11.07
C LYS A 115 2.18 6.72 -12.03
N ALA A 116 1.27 7.62 -11.68
CA ALA A 116 0.20 8.08 -12.57
C ALA A 116 0.76 8.83 -13.80
N PHE A 117 1.91 9.51 -13.64
CA PHE A 117 2.57 10.21 -14.73
C PHE A 117 3.47 9.30 -15.58
N MET A 118 4.22 8.39 -14.95
CA MET A 118 5.35 7.71 -15.59
C MET A 118 5.29 6.19 -15.59
N SER A 119 4.36 5.51 -14.91
CA SER A 119 4.40 4.04 -14.89
C SER A 119 3.91 3.37 -16.18
N THR A 120 4.08 2.06 -16.29
CA THR A 120 3.42 1.22 -17.32
C THR A 120 1.91 1.05 -17.07
N ARG A 121 1.42 1.35 -15.85
CA ARG A 121 0.02 1.21 -15.42
C ARG A 121 -0.60 2.56 -15.05
N LYS A 122 -0.37 3.60 -15.86
CA LYS A 122 -0.73 5.00 -15.55
C LYS A 122 -2.18 5.16 -15.11
N ASP A 123 -3.12 4.50 -15.78
CA ASP A 123 -4.55 4.68 -15.51
C ASP A 123 -4.97 4.06 -14.17
N PHE A 124 -4.36 2.93 -13.78
CA PHE A 124 -4.53 2.36 -12.44
C PHE A 124 -4.06 3.34 -11.38
N PHE A 125 -2.82 3.82 -11.48
CA PHE A 125 -2.27 4.76 -10.49
C PHE A 125 -2.96 6.12 -10.51
N ARG A 126 -3.51 6.56 -11.64
CA ARG A 126 -4.35 7.76 -11.71
C ARG A 126 -5.65 7.55 -10.93
N THR A 127 -6.25 6.37 -11.01
CA THR A 127 -7.45 6.03 -10.23
C THR A 127 -7.14 6.05 -8.74
N GLU A 128 -6.05 5.40 -8.32
CA GLU A 128 -5.61 5.40 -6.91
C GLU A 128 -5.24 6.80 -6.40
N LEU A 129 -4.58 7.62 -7.24
CA LEU A 129 -4.26 9.00 -6.89
C LEU A 129 -5.52 9.84 -6.65
N LEU A 130 -6.54 9.66 -7.48
CA LEU A 130 -7.80 10.37 -7.32
C LEU A 130 -8.56 9.89 -6.08
N ALA A 131 -8.57 8.59 -5.81
CA ALA A 131 -9.12 8.05 -4.56
C ALA A 131 -8.38 8.59 -3.32
N ALA A 132 -7.05 8.70 -3.37
CA ALA A 132 -6.26 9.29 -2.28
C ALA A 132 -6.63 10.77 -2.03
N LEU A 133 -6.92 11.53 -3.10
CA LEU A 133 -7.39 12.91 -3.00
C LEU A 133 -8.84 13.02 -2.48
N GLU A 134 -9.68 12.00 -2.69
CA GLU A 134 -11.05 11.96 -2.13
C GLU A 134 -11.08 11.67 -0.62
N ILE A 135 -10.02 11.04 -0.09
CA ILE A 135 -9.89 10.72 1.34
C ILE A 135 -9.55 11.96 2.18
N VAL A 136 -8.86 12.96 1.60
CA VAL A 136 -8.25 14.10 2.33
C VAL A 136 -8.94 15.46 2.10
#